data_AF-A0A7D7VVB7-F1
#
_entry.id   AF-A0A7D7VVB7-F1
#
_cell.length_a   1.000
_cell.length_b   1.000
_cell.length_c   1.000
_cell.angle_alpha   90.00
_cell.angle_beta   90.00
_cell.angle_gamma   90.00
#
_symmetry.space_group_name_H-M   'P 1'
#
loop_
_entity.id
_entity.type
_entity.pdbx_description
1 polymer ?
#
loop_
_entity_poly.entity_id
_entity_poly.type
_entity_poly.pdbx_seq_one_letter_code
_entity_poly.pdbx_strand_id
1 'polypeptide(L)'
;MTENSHHKTITETLKREALTMAVNCVRNTVIEDYHAGRVPQSKTGDYSDVKVVTPYGEIAWNELSRISDSEMKVFNKEVADKLYTYLEFLLNPKYEDKQQAFLKVCNIFYPHNWDEPKLDKGLMGIKKEE
;
A
#
# COMPACT_ATOMS: atom_id res chain seq x y z
N MET A 1 -18.36 -23.33 22.07
CA MET A 1 -17.06 -23.53 21.38
C MET A 1 -17.05 -23.05 19.92
N THR A 2 -18.18 -22.58 19.36
CA THR A 2 -18.36 -22.22 17.94
C THR A 2 -18.03 -20.75 17.62
N GLU A 3 -18.40 -19.79 18.47
CA GLU A 3 -18.13 -18.35 18.26
C GLU A 3 -16.63 -18.02 18.18
N ASN A 4 -15.83 -18.59 19.08
CA ASN A 4 -14.39 -18.31 19.15
C ASN A 4 -13.62 -18.85 17.93
N SER A 5 -14.12 -19.93 17.32
CA SER A 5 -13.57 -20.50 16.08
C SER A 5 -13.96 -19.66 14.86
N HIS A 6 -15.19 -19.15 14.82
CA HIS A 6 -15.67 -18.31 13.73
C HIS A 6 -14.95 -16.94 13.71
N HIS A 7 -14.77 -16.29 14.86
CA HIS A 7 -14.01 -15.04 14.98
C HIS A 7 -12.53 -15.19 14.61
N LYS A 8 -11.91 -16.32 14.95
CA LYS A 8 -10.54 -16.62 14.52
C LYS A 8 -10.46 -16.80 13.00
N THR A 9 -11.47 -17.42 12.39
CA THR A 9 -11.52 -17.69 10.95
C THR A 9 -11.71 -16.40 10.14
N ILE A 10 -12.59 -15.49 10.57
CA ILE A 10 -12.77 -14.20 9.90
C ILE A 10 -11.51 -13.33 10.00
N THR A 11 -10.90 -13.26 11.18
CA THR A 11 -9.66 -12.49 11.41
C THR A 11 -8.54 -12.93 10.46
N GLU A 12 -8.28 -14.23 10.35
CA GLU A 12 -7.24 -14.74 9.44
C GLU A 12 -7.60 -14.53 7.96
N THR A 13 -8.88 -14.62 7.62
CA THR A 13 -9.36 -14.29 6.27
C THR A 13 -9.07 -12.83 5.93
N LEU A 14 -9.43 -11.89 6.81
CA LEU A 14 -9.22 -10.46 6.57
C LEU A 14 -7.74 -10.08 6.48
N LYS A 15 -6.85 -10.74 7.25
CA LYS A 15 -5.39 -10.56 7.09
C LYS A 15 -4.93 -10.97 5.69
N ARG A 16 -5.38 -12.12 5.21
CA ARG A 16 -5.04 -12.62 3.86
C ARG A 16 -5.57 -11.67 2.79
N GLU A 17 -6.80 -11.20 2.93
CA GLU A 17 -7.38 -10.24 1.99
C GLU A 17 -6.61 -8.91 2.00
N ALA A 18 -6.20 -8.40 3.16
CA ALA A 18 -5.39 -7.18 3.24
C ALA A 18 -4.04 -7.31 2.49
N LEU A 19 -3.36 -8.44 2.65
CA LEU A 19 -2.12 -8.72 1.92
C LEU A 19 -2.37 -8.82 0.41
N THR A 20 -3.47 -9.47 0.02
CA THR A 20 -3.85 -9.61 -1.39
C THR A 20 -4.19 -8.26 -2.01
N MET A 21 -4.94 -7.41 -1.30
CA MET A 21 -5.25 -6.04 -1.72
C MET A 21 -4.00 -5.16 -1.76
N ALA A 22 -3.08 -5.26 -0.80
CA ALA A 22 -1.84 -4.50 -0.82
C ALA A 22 -1.01 -4.81 -2.08
N VAL A 23 -0.95 -6.09 -2.47
CA VAL A 23 -0.27 -6.48 -3.70
C VAL A 23 -1.02 -5.99 -4.94
N ASN A 24 -2.31 -6.29 -5.07
CA ASN A 24 -3.05 -6.02 -6.31
C ASN A 24 -3.41 -4.54 -6.51
N CYS A 25 -3.75 -3.83 -5.43
CA CYS A 25 -4.27 -2.46 -5.51
C CYS A 25 -3.21 -1.39 -5.23
N VAL A 26 -2.03 -1.77 -4.71
CA VAL A 26 -0.96 -0.81 -4.40
C VAL A 26 0.34 -1.21 -5.06
N ARG A 27 0.90 -2.38 -4.75
CA ARG A 27 2.21 -2.79 -5.28
C ARG A 27 2.19 -2.94 -6.80
N ASN A 28 1.19 -3.63 -7.34
CA ASN A 28 1.01 -3.87 -8.77
C ASN A 28 0.35 -2.66 -9.48
N THR A 29 0.82 -1.46 -9.16
CA THR A 29 0.41 -0.22 -9.82
C THR A 29 1.66 0.48 -10.36
N VAL A 30 1.51 1.71 -10.86
CA VAL A 30 2.61 2.56 -11.34
C VAL A 30 3.75 2.76 -10.31
N ILE A 31 3.50 2.48 -9.02
CA ILE A 31 4.55 2.54 -7.99
C ILE A 31 5.69 1.53 -8.24
N GLU A 32 5.40 0.38 -8.87
CA GLU A 32 6.44 -0.58 -9.26
C GLU A 32 7.37 0.04 -10.29
N ASP A 33 6.81 0.73 -11.29
CA ASP A 33 7.59 1.37 -12.36
C ASP A 33 8.46 2.50 -11.79
N TYR A 34 7.94 3.27 -10.84
CA TYR A 34 8.71 4.32 -10.15
C TYR A 34 9.83 3.73 -9.28
N HIS A 35 9.63 2.54 -8.73
CA HIS A 35 10.60 1.84 -7.90
C HIS A 35 11.63 1.05 -8.71
N ALA A 36 11.31 0.64 -9.95
CA ALA A 36 12.17 -0.16 -10.83
C ALA A 36 13.40 0.59 -11.41
N GLY A 37 13.71 1.78 -10.88
CA GLY A 37 14.89 2.56 -11.28
C GLY A 37 16.21 1.84 -10.99
N ARG A 38 17.29 2.28 -11.65
CA ARG A 38 18.65 1.77 -11.37
C ARG A 38 19.16 2.34 -10.07
N VAL A 39 19.54 1.47 -9.14
CA VAL A 39 20.20 1.82 -7.88
C VAL A 39 21.72 1.72 -8.06
N PRO A 40 22.50 2.78 -7.82
CA PRO A 40 23.95 2.76 -7.90
C PRO A 40 24.55 1.90 -6.76
N GLN A 41 25.80 1.51 -6.91
CA GLN A 41 26.55 0.87 -5.82
C GLN A 41 27.27 1.94 -4.99
N SER A 42 27.30 1.75 -3.68
CA SER A 42 28.07 2.56 -2.73
C SER A 42 29.25 1.75 -2.20
N LYS A 43 30.42 2.37 -2.11
CA LYS A 43 31.61 1.75 -1.51
C LYS A 43 31.56 1.80 0.01
N THR A 44 30.95 2.82 0.59
CA THR A 44 30.77 2.96 2.05
C THR A 44 29.58 2.15 2.57
N GLY A 45 28.61 1.83 1.70
CA GLY A 45 27.40 1.09 2.03
C GLY A 45 26.27 1.96 2.59
N ASP A 46 26.58 3.17 3.07
CA ASP A 46 25.62 4.18 3.54
C ASP A 46 25.26 5.22 2.47
N TYR A 47 25.79 5.05 1.25
CA TYR A 47 25.57 5.91 0.10
C TYR A 47 25.98 7.38 0.28
N SER A 48 26.77 7.70 1.30
CA SER A 48 27.37 9.03 1.47
C SER A 48 28.36 9.37 0.35
N ASP A 49 28.86 8.37 -0.37
CA ASP A 49 29.77 8.49 -1.52
C ASP A 49 29.05 8.53 -2.88
N VAL A 50 27.72 8.53 -2.90
CA VAL A 50 26.90 8.52 -4.12
C VAL A 50 26.16 9.85 -4.29
N LYS A 51 26.13 10.34 -5.53
CA LYS A 51 25.39 11.56 -5.92
C LYS A 51 24.82 11.46 -7.33
N VAL A 52 23.76 12.21 -7.57
CA VAL A 52 23.24 12.50 -8.91
C VAL A 52 23.83 13.82 -9.39
N VAL A 53 24.39 13.84 -10.59
CA VAL A 53 24.92 15.05 -11.22
C VAL A 53 23.92 15.54 -12.26
N THR A 54 23.52 16.79 -12.15
CA THR A 54 22.63 17.47 -13.10
C THR A 54 23.29 18.73 -13.62
N PRO A 55 22.79 19.34 -14.71
CA PRO A 55 23.24 20.66 -15.15
C PRO A 55 23.05 21.78 -14.11
N TYR A 56 22.21 21.57 -13.08
CA TYR A 56 21.92 22.54 -12.03
C TYR A 56 22.71 22.30 -10.73
N GLY A 57 23.57 21.27 -10.70
CA GLY A 57 24.37 20.90 -9.53
C GLY A 57 24.26 19.43 -9.16
N GLU A 58 24.84 19.11 -8.01
CA GLU A 58 24.90 17.76 -7.46
C GLU A 58 23.84 17.59 -6.36
N ILE A 59 23.22 16.41 -6.30
CA ILE A 59 22.27 16.03 -5.27
C ILE A 59 22.81 14.77 -4.59
N ALA A 60 22.97 14.80 -3.28
CA ALA A 60 23.38 13.62 -2.53
C ALA A 60 22.34 12.49 -2.68
N TRP A 61 22.79 11.24 -2.80
CA TRP A 61 21.88 10.11 -3.00
C TRP A 61 20.83 9.94 -1.88
N ASN A 62 21.18 10.34 -0.66
CA ASN A 62 20.31 10.28 0.51
C ASN A 62 19.31 11.45 0.59
N GLU A 63 19.48 12.48 -0.25
CA GLU A 63 18.55 13.61 -0.38
C GLU A 63 17.72 13.54 -1.68
N LEU A 64 18.06 12.59 -2.56
CA LEU A 64 17.33 12.37 -3.80
C LEU A 64 15.91 11.88 -3.51
N SER A 65 14.92 12.41 -4.23
CA SER A 65 13.55 11.89 -4.19
C SER A 65 13.50 10.51 -4.87
N ARG A 66 13.57 9.46 -4.06
CA ARG A 66 13.54 8.05 -4.47
C ARG A 66 12.90 7.18 -3.40
N ILE A 67 12.61 5.92 -3.72
CA ILE A 67 12.20 4.90 -2.75
C ILE A 67 13.18 3.74 -2.90
N SER A 68 13.94 3.42 -1.86
CA SER A 68 14.77 2.20 -1.81
C SER A 68 13.95 0.95 -1.51
N ASP A 69 14.56 -0.22 -1.74
CA ASP A 69 13.96 -1.51 -1.39
C ASP A 69 13.53 -1.61 0.09
N SER A 70 14.32 -1.04 1.01
CA SER A 70 13.99 -1.06 2.44
C SER A 70 12.81 -0.13 2.76
N GLU A 71 12.81 1.08 2.20
CA GLU A 71 11.69 2.03 2.34
C GLU A 71 10.41 1.46 1.73
N MET A 72 10.53 0.78 0.59
CA MET A 72 9.42 0.13 -0.09
C MET A 72 8.83 -1.03 0.71
N LYS A 73 9.67 -1.81 1.42
CA LYS A 73 9.20 -2.85 2.35
C LYS A 73 8.41 -2.24 3.51
N VAL A 74 8.90 -1.14 4.07
CA VAL A 74 8.20 -0.40 5.14
C VAL A 74 6.85 0.13 4.63
N PHE A 75 6.85 0.76 3.45
CA PHE A 75 5.64 1.25 2.79
C PHE A 75 4.60 0.14 2.56
N ASN A 76 4.98 -0.99 1.96
CA ASN A 76 4.08 -2.11 1.71
C ASN A 76 3.49 -2.69 3.01
N LYS A 77 4.31 -2.76 4.07
CA LYS A 77 3.86 -3.23 5.39
C LYS A 77 2.82 -2.28 5.99
N GLU A 78 3.08 -0.97 5.95
CA GLU A 78 2.14 0.02 6.48
C GLU A 78 0.82 0.02 5.69
N VAL A 79 0.88 -0.11 4.37
CA VAL A 79 -0.30 -0.26 3.51
C VAL A 79 -1.11 -1.49 3.92
N ALA A 80 -0.47 -2.65 4.07
CA ALA A 80 -1.16 -3.89 4.47
C ALA A 80 -1.81 -3.75 5.85
N ASP A 81 -1.14 -3.12 6.82
CA ASP A 81 -1.68 -2.91 8.17
C ASP A 81 -2.88 -1.94 8.16
N LYS A 82 -2.81 -0.88 7.35
CA LYS A 82 -3.94 0.05 7.15
C LYS A 82 -5.12 -0.64 6.47
N LEU A 83 -4.90 -1.38 5.40
CA LEU A 83 -5.96 -2.15 4.71
C LEU A 83 -6.60 -3.18 5.65
N TYR A 84 -5.79 -3.89 6.43
CA TYR A 84 -6.28 -4.83 7.43
C TYR A 84 -7.16 -4.14 8.48
N THR A 85 -6.74 -2.98 8.96
CA THR A 85 -7.52 -2.18 9.91
C THR A 85 -8.86 -1.76 9.30
N TYR A 86 -8.89 -1.28 8.05
CA TYR A 86 -10.14 -0.96 7.36
C TYR A 86 -11.05 -2.19 7.24
N LEU A 87 -10.51 -3.33 6.81
CA LEU A 87 -11.28 -4.56 6.64
C LEU A 87 -11.88 -5.06 7.96
N GLU A 88 -11.14 -4.99 9.07
CA GLU A 88 -11.64 -5.33 10.41
C GLU A 88 -12.83 -4.47 10.80
N PHE A 89 -12.74 -3.14 10.67
CA PHE A 89 -13.83 -2.24 11.05
C PHE A 89 -15.03 -2.30 10.08
N LEU A 90 -14.81 -2.64 8.81
CA LEU A 90 -15.88 -2.74 7.82
C LEU A 90 -16.61 -4.08 7.86
N LEU A 91 -15.91 -5.19 8.11
CA LEU A 91 -16.43 -6.53 7.85
C LEU A 91 -16.46 -7.45 9.06
N ASN A 92 -15.74 -7.15 10.15
CA ASN A 92 -15.76 -8.00 11.33
C ASN A 92 -16.85 -7.54 12.31
N PRO A 93 -17.87 -8.39 12.61
CA PRO A 93 -18.93 -8.05 13.55
C PRO A 93 -18.44 -7.62 14.94
N LYS A 94 -17.22 -8.02 15.32
CA LYS A 94 -16.55 -7.58 16.55
C LYS A 94 -16.47 -6.05 16.69
N TYR A 95 -16.46 -5.30 15.60
CA TYR A 95 -16.29 -3.85 15.57
C TYR A 95 -17.54 -3.09 15.09
N GLU A 96 -18.70 -3.75 15.02
CA GLU A 96 -19.95 -3.17 14.52
C GLU A 96 -20.36 -1.90 15.28
N ASP A 97 -20.20 -1.89 16.61
CA ASP A 97 -20.50 -0.75 17.49
C ASP A 97 -19.63 0.49 17.21
N LYS A 98 -18.44 0.29 16.62
CA LYS A 98 -17.45 1.34 16.35
C LYS A 98 -17.36 1.74 14.88
N GLN A 99 -17.97 0.97 13.98
CA GLN A 99 -17.84 1.15 12.54
C GLN A 99 -18.21 2.57 12.09
N GLN A 100 -19.32 3.11 12.58
CA GLN A 100 -19.78 4.46 12.23
C GLN A 100 -18.82 5.56 12.70
N ALA A 101 -18.25 5.42 13.90
CA ALA A 101 -17.27 6.36 14.40
C ALA A 101 -15.97 6.30 13.59
N PHE A 102 -15.52 5.09 13.24
CA PHE A 102 -14.35 4.88 12.39
C PHE A 102 -14.53 5.53 11.01
N LEU A 103 -15.66 5.28 10.32
CA LEU A 103 -15.94 5.87 9.01
C LEU A 103 -15.97 7.40 9.03
N LYS A 104 -16.50 8.01 10.10
CA LYS A 104 -16.47 9.47 10.26
C LYS A 104 -15.05 10.01 10.31
N VAL A 105 -14.13 9.33 11.01
CA VAL A 105 -12.71 9.73 11.07
C VAL A 105 -12.04 9.56 9.71
N CYS A 106 -12.27 8.44 9.03
CA CYS A 106 -11.71 8.17 7.70
C CYS A 106 -12.14 9.22 6.66
N ASN A 107 -13.41 9.64 6.71
CA ASN A 107 -13.96 10.62 5.77
C ASN A 107 -13.39 12.03 5.93
N ILE A 108 -12.67 12.34 7.02
CA ILE A 108 -11.94 13.61 7.15
C ILE A 108 -10.88 13.76 6.05
N PHE A 109 -10.29 12.64 5.61
CA PHE A 109 -9.26 12.61 4.57
C PHE A 109 -9.82 12.28 3.19
N TYR A 110 -11.13 12.49 2.97
CA TYR A 110 -11.74 12.22 1.67
C TYR A 110 -11.13 13.16 0.60
N PRO A 111 -10.55 12.61 -0.48
CA PRO A 111 -9.83 13.42 -1.46
C PRO A 111 -10.80 14.04 -2.48
N HIS A 112 -11.43 15.16 -2.11
CA HIS A 112 -12.44 15.85 -2.93
C HIS A 112 -11.96 16.33 -4.31
N ASN A 113 -10.65 16.35 -4.55
CA ASN A 113 -10.03 16.84 -5.77
C ASN A 113 -9.41 15.72 -6.63
N TRP A 114 -9.70 14.45 -6.33
CA TRP A 114 -9.25 13.32 -7.14
C TRP A 114 -10.33 12.89 -8.12
N ASP A 115 -9.92 12.31 -9.24
CA ASP A 115 -10.85 11.68 -10.18
C ASP A 115 -11.58 10.49 -9.53
N GLU A 116 -12.85 10.30 -9.89
CA GLU A 116 -13.64 9.17 -9.37
C GLU A 116 -13.08 7.81 -9.82
N PRO A 117 -13.05 6.79 -8.94
CA PRO A 117 -12.55 5.47 -9.28
C PRO A 117 -13.47 4.79 -10.31
N LYS A 118 -12.86 4.03 -11.21
CA LYS A 118 -13.55 3.17 -12.19
C LYS A 118 -13.26 1.72 -11.87
N LEU A 119 -14.19 0.83 -12.21
CA LEU A 119 -13.97 -0.61 -12.05
C LEU A 119 -12.83 -1.08 -12.95
N ASP A 120 -11.87 -1.79 -12.37
CA ASP A 120 -10.76 -2.40 -13.09
C ASP A 120 -11.24 -3.70 -13.76
N LYS A 121 -11.36 -3.67 -15.10
CA LYS A 121 -11.80 -4.83 -15.89
C LYS A 121 -10.84 -6.02 -15.83
N GLY A 122 -9.54 -5.76 -15.69
CA GLY A 122 -8.53 -6.80 -15.54
C GLY A 122 -8.69 -7.53 -14.21
N LEU A 123 -8.91 -6.78 -13.12
CA LEU A 123 -9.18 -7.35 -11.80
C LEU A 123 -10.52 -8.10 -11.75
N MET A 124 -11.52 -7.65 -12.52
CA MET A 124 -12.81 -8.35 -12.65
C MET A 124 -12.72 -9.68 -13.42
N GLY A 125 -11.59 -10.02 -14.04
CA GLY A 125 -11.43 -11.25 -14.83
C GLY A 125 -12.25 -11.27 -16.12
N ILE A 126 -12.76 -10.12 -16.58
CA ILE A 126 -13.53 -10.00 -17.81
C ILE A 126 -12.54 -9.94 -18.98
N LYS A 127 -12.40 -11.05 -19.72
CA LYS A 127 -11.64 -11.05 -20.97
C LYS A 127 -12.27 -10.05 -21.94
N LYS A 128 -11.45 -9.23 -22.60
CA LYS A 128 -11.94 -8.42 -23.74
C LYS A 128 -12.38 -9.40 -24.83
N GLU A 129 -13.62 -9.27 -25.29
CA GLU A 129 -14.02 -9.86 -26.57
C GLU A 129 -13.17 -9.20 -27.67
N GLU A 130 -12.49 -10.03 -28.46
CA GLU A 130 -11.68 -9.63 -29.63
C GLU A 130 -12.58 -9.17 -30.79
#